data_AF-A0A1Z9E2U0-F1
#
_entry.id   AF-A0A1Z9E2U0-F1
#
_cell.length_a   1.000
_cell.length_b   1.000
_cell.length_c   1.000
_cell.angle_alpha   90.00
_cell.angle_beta   90.00
_cell.angle_gamma   90.00
#
_symmetry.space_group_name_H-M   'P 1'
#
loop_
_entity.id
_entity.type
_entity.pdbx_description
1 polymer ?
#
loop_
_entity_poly.entity_id
_entity_poly.type
_entity_poly.pdbx_seq_one_letter_code
_entity_poly.pdbx_strand_id
1 'polypeptide(L)' 'MHGFVPPDPDTDVSSISYALVYAPRMKRPRFSANCVRVMSCKQEALAEHCAEQDWHAARVLGPS' A
#
# COMPACT_ATOMS: atom_id res chain seq x y z
N MET A 1 -12.80 16.42 20.06
CA MET A 1 -12.97 16.87 18.67
C MET A 1 -11.61 16.71 17.99
N HIS A 2 -11.44 15.70 17.13
CA HIS A 2 -10.16 15.46 16.44
C HIS A 2 -9.92 16.60 15.45
N GLY A 3 -8.79 17.28 15.59
CA GLY A 3 -8.38 18.38 14.72
C GLY A 3 -8.33 17.90 13.28
N PHE A 4 -9.14 18.54 12.45
CA PHE A 4 -9.09 18.38 11.01
C PHE A 4 -7.83 19.10 10.54
N VAL A 5 -6.75 18.34 10.32
CA VAL A 5 -5.54 18.85 9.68
C VAL A 5 -5.91 19.10 8.22
N PRO A 6 -5.86 20.34 7.72
CA PRO A 6 -6.08 20.62 6.31
C PRO A 6 -5.02 19.86 5.51
N PRO A 7 -5.40 19.21 4.39
CA PRO A 7 -4.44 18.52 3.55
C PRO A 7 -3.46 19.55 2.99
N ASP A 8 -2.20 19.49 3.45
CA ASP A 8 -1.11 20.28 2.89
C ASP A 8 -0.99 19.97 1.39
N PRO A 9 -1.03 20.98 0.50
CA PRO A 9 -0.94 20.77 -0.94
C PRO A 9 0.45 20.28 -1.42
N ASP A 10 1.46 20.30 -0.54
CA ASP A 10 2.84 19.89 -0.83
C ASP A 10 3.11 18.41 -0.58
N THR A 11 2.23 17.71 0.14
CA THR A 11 2.51 16.33 0.51
C THR A 11 1.66 15.40 -0.34
N ASP A 12 2.30 14.66 -1.23
CA ASP A 12 1.74 13.61 -2.09
C ASP A 12 1.29 12.37 -1.27
N VAL A 13 0.76 12.58 -0.05
CA VAL A 13 0.37 11.57 0.96
C VAL A 13 -0.86 10.76 0.56
N SER A 14 -1.41 10.97 -0.63
CA SER A 14 -2.65 10.32 -1.07
C SER A 14 -2.62 9.85 -2.52
N SER A 15 -1.43 9.74 -3.12
CA SER A 15 -1.30 9.12 -4.43
C SER A 15 -1.51 7.62 -4.34
N ILE A 16 -2.35 7.10 -5.25
CA ILE A 16 -2.61 5.68 -5.35
C ILE A 16 -1.43 5.02 -6.05
N SER A 17 -0.63 4.28 -5.28
CA SER A 17 0.50 3.52 -5.79
C SER A 17 0.18 2.03 -5.87
N TYR A 18 0.82 1.34 -6.81
CA TYR A 18 0.77 -0.12 -6.87
C TYR A 18 1.77 -0.68 -5.87
N ALA A 19 1.41 -1.70 -5.12
CA ALA A 19 2.32 -2.33 -4.18
C ALA A 19 2.04 -3.82 -4.02
N LEU A 20 3.07 -4.55 -3.62
CA LEU A 20 2.96 -5.91 -3.12
C LEU A 20 2.80 -5.84 -1.61
N VAL A 21 1.71 -6.40 -1.09
CA VAL A 21 1.42 -6.40 0.34
C VAL A 21 1.52 -7.81 0.87
N TYR A 22 2.35 -7.99 1.89
CA TYR A 22 2.41 -9.23 2.66
C TYR A 22 1.27 -9.26 3.67
N ALA A 23 0.32 -10.16 3.47
CA ALA A 23 -0.89 -10.26 4.28
C ALA A 23 -1.24 -11.72 4.61
N PRO A 24 -0.47 -12.38 5.49
CA PRO A 24 -0.75 -13.76 5.91
C PRO A 24 -2.12 -13.90 6.60
N ARG A 25 -2.62 -12.79 7.16
CA ARG A 25 -4.02 -12.67 7.59
C ARG A 25 -4.54 -11.30 7.19
N MET A 26 -5.44 -11.27 6.21
CA MET A 26 -6.10 -10.06 5.71
C MET A 26 -7.18 -9.54 6.69
N LYS A 27 -6.79 -9.35 7.97
CA LYS A 27 -7.67 -8.92 9.06
C LYS A 27 -7.63 -7.41 9.30
N ARG A 28 -6.60 -6.72 8.78
CA ARG A 28 -6.39 -5.29 8.99
C ARG A 28 -6.26 -4.58 7.65
N PRO A 29 -6.90 -3.41 7.47
CA PRO A 29 -6.76 -2.59 6.27
C PRO A 29 -5.49 -1.71 6.27
N ARG A 30 -4.68 -1.78 7.33
CA ARG A 30 -3.44 -1.02 7.49
C ARG A 30 -2.27 -1.99 7.57
N PHE A 31 -1.28 -1.78 6.71
CA PHE A 31 -0.07 -2.58 6.63
C PHE A 31 1.12 -1.71 7.03
N SER A 32 2.10 -2.28 7.72
CA SER A 32 3.34 -1.57 8.03
C SER A 32 4.18 -1.41 6.76
N ALA A 33 5.04 -0.38 6.71
CA ALA A 33 5.93 -0.16 5.56
C ALA A 33 6.80 -1.40 5.24
N ASN A 34 7.21 -2.18 6.26
CA ASN A 34 7.96 -3.43 6.04
C ASN A 34 7.16 -4.52 5.30
N CYS A 35 5.83 -4.48 5.37
CA CYS A 35 4.94 -5.42 4.70
C CYS A 35 4.40 -4.88 3.38
N VAL A 36 4.83 -3.70 2.95
CA VAL A 36 4.36 -3.04 1.72
C VAL A 36 5.58 -2.74 0.85
N ARG A 37 5.65 -3.37 -0.32
CA ARG A 37 6.65 -3.05 -1.34
C ARG A 37 5.97 -2.26 -2.45
N VAL A 38 6.20 -0.95 -2.49
CA VAL A 38 5.67 -0.10 -3.57
C VAL A 38 6.39 -0.44 -4.88
N MET A 39 5.61 -0.69 -5.91
CA MET A 39 6.07 -1.01 -7.26
C MET A 39 5.69 0.14 -8.20
N SER A 40 6.53 0.39 -9.21
CA SER A 40 6.28 1.43 -10.19
C SER A 40 5.16 1.04 -11.15
N CYS A 41 4.96 -0.26 -11.39
CA CYS A 41 4.05 -0.77 -12.40
C CYS A 41 3.06 -1.82 -11.87
N LYS A 42 1.82 -1.77 -12.39
CA LYS A 42 0.79 -2.79 -12.15
C LYS A 42 1.25 -4.19 -12.59
N GLN A 43 2.00 -4.28 -13.68
CA GLN A 43 2.50 -5.55 -14.21
C GLN A 43 3.50 -6.22 -13.27
N GLU A 44 4.40 -5.45 -12.64
CA GLU A 44 5.35 -5.99 -11.67
C GLU A 44 4.63 -6.53 -10.43
N ALA A 45 3.66 -5.77 -9.90
CA ALA A 45 2.86 -6.23 -8.76
C ALA A 45 2.07 -7.52 -9.07
N LEU A 46 1.58 -7.68 -10.31
CA LEU A 46 0.91 -8.91 -10.76
C LEU A 46 1.90 -10.06 -11.00
N ALA A 47 3.10 -9.78 -11.50
CA ALA A 47 4.12 -10.78 -11.76
C ALA A 47 4.70 -11.34 -10.44
N GLU A 48 4.90 -10.49 -9.44
CA GLU A 48 5.33 -10.87 -8.10
C GLU A 48 4.18 -11.35 -7.20
N HIS A 49 2.93 -11.32 -7.68
CA HIS A 49 1.80 -11.81 -6.91
C HIS A 49 1.96 -13.31 -6.63
N CYS A 50 2.18 -13.66 -5.36
CA CYS A 50 2.38 -15.03 -4.93
C CYS A 50 1.44 -15.33 -3.77
N ALA A 51 0.29 -15.93 -4.09
CA ALA A 51 -0.69 -16.34 -3.09
C ALA A 51 -0.14 -17.42 -2.14
N GLU A 52 0.80 -18.26 -2.58
CA GLU A 52 1.43 -19.29 -1.72
C GLU A 52 2.32 -18.68 -0.63
N GLN A 53 2.89 -17.50 -0.89
CA GLN A 53 3.75 -16.79 0.06
C GLN A 53 3.00 -15.63 0.74
N ASP A 54 1.66 -15.61 0.68
CA ASP A 54 0.80 -14.55 1.22
C ASP A 54 1.13 -13.13 0.72
N TRP A 55 1.72 -13.02 -0.48
CA TRP A 55 2.01 -11.76 -1.15
C TRP A 55 0.91 -11.42 -2.15
N HIS A 56 0.20 -10.34 -1.86
CA HIS A 56 -0.94 -9.91 -2.64
C HIS A 56 -0.63 -8.61 -3.40
N ALA A 57 -0.93 -8.59 -4.69
CA ALA A 57 -0.94 -7.35 -5.46
C ALA A 57 -2.07 -6.46 -4.93
N ALA A 58 -1.72 -5.27 -4.46
CA ALA A 58 -2.67 -4.32 -3.91
C ALA A 58 -2.40 -2.90 -4.43
N ARG A 59 -3.43 -2.07 -4.34
CA ARG A 59 -3.27 -0.62 -4.48
C ARG A 59 -3.26 -0.04 -3.09
N VAL A 60 -2.17 0.62 -2.75
CA VAL A 60 -2.02 1.29 -1.45
C VAL A 60 -2.16 2.78 -1.64
N LEU A 61 -2.92 3.40 -0.74
CA LEU A 61 -2.79 4.83 -0.49
C LEU A 61 -1.54 4.96 0.37
N GLY A 62 -0.46 5.44 -0.24
CA GLY A 62 0.82 5.53 0.44
C GLY A 62 0.79 6.63 1.51
N PRO A 63 1.37 6.42 2.70
CA PRO A 63 1.96 7.52 3.43
C PRO A 63 3.22 7.96 2.67
N SER A 64 3.45 9.26 2.55
CA SER A 64 4.78 9.78 2.17
C SER A 64 5.84 9.37 3.18
#